data_AF-A0A7M3Z1E2-F1
#
_entry.id   AF-A0A7M3Z1E2-F1
#
_cell.length_a   1.000
_cell.length_b   1.000
_cell.length_c   1.000
_cell.angle_alpha   90.00
_cell.angle_beta   90.00
_cell.angle_gamma   90.00
#
_symmetry.space_group_name_H-M   'P 1'
#
loop_
_entity.id
_entity.type
_entity.pdbx_description
1 polymer ?
#
loop_
_entity_poly.entity_id
_entity_poly.type
_entity_poly.pdbx_seq_one_letter_code
_entity_poly.pdbx_strand_id
1 'polypeptide(L)'
;MSETTMRDWYTPIEMHTLKRWLVATVVVNVLLLTFDVLRMNQLNLFYGCAGCILLIALHQLLPEADQRWRKDISLLLSGGIMALGVLRLVSIEITVFNLWMQAWLIVPSATSLWWLSSRPVSAWASRKLSTQAVEYGLQRNHGLDEKHRTFGAHITLIHFVIITLLPLVWILDIALSPGNALGGTIGDSFTGEHFSKILGSDSFWTWMTNSLIVSIGTCLLGLTIAIPAGYAFSRYKFTGRDVSMFAFLLVQMFP
;
A
#
# COMPACT_ATOMS: atom_id res chain seq x y z
N MET A 1 -36.17 -12.10 -15.36
CA MET A 1 -34.89 -12.81 -15.26
C MET A 1 -35.21 -14.26 -14.93
N SER A 2 -34.70 -15.25 -15.66
CA SER A 2 -35.00 -16.66 -15.33
C SER A 2 -34.30 -17.06 -14.03
N GLU A 3 -34.89 -18.04 -13.34
CA GLU A 3 -34.39 -18.54 -12.06
C GLU A 3 -32.94 -19.05 -12.13
N THR A 4 -32.56 -19.58 -13.30
CA THR A 4 -31.20 -20.03 -13.62
C THR A 4 -30.22 -18.86 -13.71
N THR A 5 -30.58 -17.77 -14.39
CA THR A 5 -29.71 -16.59 -14.54
C THR A 5 -29.43 -15.89 -13.21
N MET A 6 -30.40 -15.82 -12.30
CA MET A 6 -30.17 -15.28 -10.94
C MET A 6 -29.08 -16.04 -10.19
N ARG A 7 -29.04 -17.37 -10.34
CA ARG A 7 -28.13 -18.26 -9.62
C ARG A 7 -26.70 -18.14 -10.14
N ASP A 8 -26.53 -18.01 -11.45
CA ASP A 8 -25.21 -17.87 -12.07
C ASP A 8 -24.53 -16.53 -11.75
N TRP A 9 -25.31 -15.50 -11.43
CA TRP A 9 -24.80 -14.15 -11.12
C TRP A 9 -24.40 -13.95 -9.65
N TYR A 10 -24.73 -14.88 -8.74
CA TYR A 10 -24.39 -14.72 -7.33
C TYR A 10 -23.00 -15.25 -6.99
N THR A 11 -22.18 -14.35 -6.47
CA THR A 11 -20.84 -14.60 -5.95
C THR A 11 -20.73 -13.92 -4.58
N PRO A 12 -20.26 -14.60 -3.53
CA PRO A 12 -20.03 -13.95 -2.24
C PRO A 12 -19.04 -12.78 -2.37
N ILE A 13 -19.33 -11.65 -1.71
CA ILE A 13 -18.47 -10.44 -1.75
C ILE A 13 -17.02 -10.72 -1.33
N GLU A 14 -16.83 -11.70 -0.44
CA GLU A 14 -15.52 -12.18 0.00
C GLU A 14 -14.67 -12.64 -1.19
N MET A 15 -15.25 -13.32 -2.18
CA MET A 15 -14.52 -13.80 -3.36
C MET A 15 -14.10 -12.67 -4.29
N HIS A 16 -14.98 -11.69 -4.51
CA HIS A 16 -14.64 -10.51 -5.31
C HIS A 16 -13.52 -9.69 -4.68
N THR A 17 -13.58 -9.50 -3.36
CA THR A 17 -12.58 -8.75 -2.61
C THR A 17 -11.25 -9.49 -2.60
N LEU A 18 -11.28 -10.80 -2.35
CA LEU A 18 -10.09 -11.65 -2.32
C LEU A 18 -9.37 -11.67 -3.67
N LYS A 19 -10.11 -11.80 -4.77
CA LYS A 19 -9.53 -11.83 -6.12
C LYS A 19 -8.75 -10.55 -6.44
N ARG A 20 -9.33 -9.38 -6.16
CA ARG A 20 -8.65 -8.08 -6.41
C ARG A 20 -7.43 -7.92 -5.53
N TRP A 21 -7.54 -8.30 -4.26
CA TRP A 21 -6.50 -8.06 -3.29
C TRP A 21 -5.31 -9.02 -3.44
N LEU A 22 -5.54 -10.29 -3.83
CA LEU A 22 -4.46 -11.22 -4.14
C LEU A 22 -3.58 -10.74 -5.30
N VAL A 23 -4.14 -10.07 -6.31
CA VAL A 23 -3.33 -9.45 -7.39
C VAL A 23 -2.39 -8.39 -6.82
N ALA A 24 -2.91 -7.50 -5.96
CA ALA A 24 -2.08 -6.49 -5.30
C ALA A 24 -0.99 -7.15 -4.42
N THR A 25 -1.35 -8.19 -3.66
CA THR A 25 -0.40 -8.95 -2.83
C THR A 25 0.73 -9.57 -3.66
N VAL A 26 0.42 -10.19 -4.80
CA VAL A 26 1.43 -10.76 -5.71
C VAL A 26 2.38 -9.68 -6.20
N VAL A 27 1.85 -8.56 -6.70
CA VAL A 27 2.67 -7.45 -7.20
C VAL A 27 3.59 -6.91 -6.12
N VAL A 28 3.07 -6.67 -4.92
CA VAL A 28 3.88 -6.18 -3.79
C VAL A 28 4.96 -7.19 -3.40
N ASN A 29 4.63 -8.48 -3.25
CA ASN A 29 5.64 -9.48 -2.88
C ASN A 29 6.72 -9.64 -3.96
N VAL A 30 6.36 -9.57 -5.25
CA VAL A 30 7.34 -9.59 -6.36
C VAL A 30 8.27 -8.38 -6.28
N LEU A 31 7.75 -7.19 -5.98
CA LEU A 31 8.59 -6.01 -5.74
C LEU A 31 9.47 -6.19 -4.50
N LEU A 32 8.96 -6.76 -3.42
CA LEU A 32 9.74 -6.98 -2.20
C LEU A 32 10.89 -7.98 -2.37
N LEU A 33 10.83 -8.86 -3.38
CA LEU A 33 11.95 -9.75 -3.72
C LEU A 33 13.23 -8.97 -4.06
N THR A 34 13.14 -7.73 -4.55
CA THR A 34 14.34 -6.93 -4.82
C THR A 34 15.15 -6.69 -3.56
N PHE A 35 14.50 -6.53 -2.40
CA PHE A 35 15.21 -6.38 -1.12
C PHE A 35 15.90 -7.68 -0.71
N ASP A 36 15.28 -8.84 -0.93
CA ASP A 36 15.90 -10.14 -0.66
C ASP A 36 17.11 -10.39 -1.57
N VAL A 37 17.03 -9.99 -2.84
CA VAL A 37 18.16 -10.02 -3.79
C VAL A 37 19.29 -9.12 -3.31
N LEU A 38 18.99 -7.88 -2.90
CA LEU A 38 19.99 -6.94 -2.39
C LEU A 38 20.67 -7.43 -1.10
N ARG A 39 19.96 -8.20 -0.27
CA ARG A 39 20.48 -8.79 0.97
C ARG A 39 21.35 -10.02 0.76
N MET A 40 21.46 -10.54 -0.47
CA MET A 40 22.27 -11.69 -0.84
C MET A 40 22.01 -12.96 0.01
N ASN A 41 20.81 -13.08 0.61
CA ASN A 41 20.45 -14.23 1.43
C ASN A 41 19.64 -15.24 0.61
N GLN A 42 20.31 -16.30 0.18
CA GLN A 42 19.74 -17.34 -0.70
C GLN A 42 18.51 -18.04 -0.10
N LEU A 43 18.47 -18.29 1.20
CA LEU A 43 17.33 -18.95 1.86
C LEU A 43 16.10 -18.05 1.88
N ASN A 44 16.26 -16.77 2.21
CA ASN A 44 15.15 -15.82 2.24
C ASN A 44 14.60 -15.54 0.84
N LEU A 45 15.50 -15.46 -0.16
CA LEU A 45 15.11 -15.34 -1.56
C LEU A 45 14.30 -16.56 -2.02
N PHE A 46 14.72 -17.77 -1.64
CA PHE A 46 13.96 -19.00 -1.93
C PHE A 46 12.55 -18.96 -1.32
N TYR A 47 12.42 -18.61 -0.05
CA TYR A 47 11.11 -18.48 0.61
C TYR A 47 10.23 -17.40 -0.04
N GLY A 48 10.80 -16.27 -0.42
CA GLY A 48 10.08 -15.20 -1.12
C GLY A 48 9.55 -15.67 -2.49
N CYS A 49 10.41 -16.30 -3.29
CA CYS A 49 10.03 -16.84 -4.60
C CYS A 49 8.95 -17.92 -4.48
N ALA A 50 9.11 -18.86 -3.54
CA ALA A 50 8.11 -19.88 -3.26
C ALA A 50 6.78 -19.27 -2.83
N GLY A 51 6.81 -18.23 -1.97
CA GLY A 51 5.63 -17.49 -1.56
C GLY A 51 4.90 -16.83 -2.74
N CYS A 52 5.63 -16.19 -3.66
CA CYS A 52 5.06 -15.58 -4.86
C CYS A 52 4.39 -16.64 -5.77
N ILE A 53 5.06 -17.78 -6.00
CA ILE A 53 4.51 -18.87 -6.81
C ILE A 53 3.22 -19.41 -6.19
N LEU A 54 3.21 -19.64 -4.87
CA LEU A 54 2.03 -20.12 -4.16
C LEU A 54 0.88 -19.10 -4.18
N LEU A 55 1.17 -17.80 -4.06
CA LEU A 55 0.16 -16.74 -4.18
C LEU A 55 -0.45 -16.68 -5.60
N ILE A 56 0.38 -16.83 -6.64
CA ILE A 56 -0.09 -16.92 -8.03
C ILE A 56 -0.97 -18.16 -8.20
N ALA A 57 -0.55 -19.31 -7.67
CA ALA A 57 -1.33 -20.55 -7.70
C ALA A 57 -2.68 -20.39 -6.97
N LEU A 58 -2.68 -19.76 -5.79
CA LEU A 58 -3.89 -19.46 -5.02
C LEU A 58 -4.85 -18.56 -5.83
N HIS A 59 -4.33 -17.50 -6.47
CA HIS A 59 -5.15 -16.61 -7.30
C HIS A 59 -5.79 -17.34 -8.49
N GLN A 60 -5.07 -18.25 -9.15
CA GLN A 60 -5.60 -19.03 -10.28
C GLN A 60 -6.62 -20.10 -9.83
N LEU A 61 -6.37 -20.74 -8.68
CA LEU A 61 -7.18 -21.85 -8.17
C LEU A 61 -8.35 -21.42 -7.29
N LEU A 62 -8.61 -20.11 -7.14
CA LEU A 62 -9.74 -19.58 -6.38
C LEU A 62 -11.05 -20.33 -6.70
N PRO A 63 -11.90 -20.60 -5.70
CA PRO A 63 -13.10 -21.39 -5.91
C PRO A 63 -14.07 -20.73 -6.89
N GLU A 64 -14.71 -21.58 -7.69
CA GLU A 64 -15.86 -21.22 -8.54
C GLU A 64 -17.13 -21.87 -8.01
N ALA A 65 -18.29 -21.39 -8.47
CA ALA A 65 -19.60 -21.90 -8.07
C ALA A 65 -19.70 -23.41 -8.32
N ASP A 66 -20.28 -24.14 -7.36
CA ASP A 66 -20.45 -25.60 -7.40
C ASP A 66 -19.15 -26.44 -7.49
N GLN A 67 -17.95 -25.85 -7.35
CA GLN A 67 -16.65 -26.55 -7.45
C GLN A 67 -15.95 -26.67 -6.09
N ARG A 68 -16.43 -27.59 -5.24
CA ARG A 68 -15.89 -27.79 -3.87
C ARG A 68 -14.39 -28.09 -3.82
N TRP A 69 -13.88 -28.88 -4.77
CA TRP A 69 -12.47 -29.29 -4.78
C TRP A 69 -11.51 -28.09 -4.89
N ARG A 70 -11.87 -27.05 -5.65
CA ARG A 70 -11.05 -25.82 -5.76
C ARG A 70 -10.98 -25.05 -4.46
N LYS A 71 -12.07 -25.05 -3.69
CA LYS A 71 -12.10 -24.45 -2.36
C LYS A 71 -11.14 -25.18 -1.42
N ASP A 72 -11.20 -26.51 -1.40
CA ASP A 72 -10.38 -27.32 -0.50
C ASP A 72 -8.88 -27.15 -0.84
N ILE A 73 -8.51 -27.11 -2.14
CA ILE A 73 -7.15 -26.77 -2.58
C ILE A 73 -6.76 -25.34 -2.20
N SER A 74 -7.64 -24.36 -2.41
CA SER A 74 -7.37 -22.96 -2.05
C SER A 74 -7.15 -22.76 -0.55
N LEU A 75 -7.87 -23.52 0.29
CA LEU A 75 -7.65 -23.54 1.74
C LEU A 75 -6.28 -24.12 2.09
N LEU A 76 -5.88 -25.22 1.45
CA LEU A 76 -4.55 -25.81 1.64
C LEU A 76 -3.43 -24.86 1.19
N LEU A 77 -3.59 -24.21 0.03
CA LEU A 77 -2.63 -23.21 -0.47
C LEU A 77 -2.52 -22.02 0.47
N SER A 78 -3.65 -21.48 0.94
CA SER A 78 -3.65 -20.37 1.91
C SER A 78 -2.93 -20.75 3.21
N GLY A 79 -3.18 -21.95 3.73
CA GLY A 79 -2.47 -22.46 4.91
C GLY A 79 -0.98 -22.67 4.66
N GLY A 80 -0.60 -23.18 3.49
CA GLY A 80 0.79 -23.37 3.08
C GLY A 80 1.56 -22.06 2.95
N ILE A 81 0.96 -21.03 2.35
CA ILE A 81 1.55 -19.68 2.25
C ILE A 81 1.73 -19.08 3.65
N MET A 82 0.73 -19.22 4.51
CA MET A 82 0.80 -18.71 5.89
C MET A 82 1.92 -19.41 6.68
N ALA A 83 2.02 -20.73 6.58
CA ALA A 83 3.05 -21.52 7.23
C ALA A 83 4.46 -21.15 6.72
N LEU A 84 4.63 -21.06 5.40
CA LEU A 84 5.87 -20.58 4.77
C LEU A 84 6.23 -19.18 5.28
N GLY A 85 5.22 -18.31 5.40
CA GLY A 85 5.40 -16.97 5.90
C GLY A 85 5.86 -16.91 7.36
N VAL A 86 5.30 -17.77 8.21
CA VAL A 86 5.73 -17.88 9.62
C VAL A 86 7.14 -18.48 9.73
N LEU A 87 7.46 -19.51 8.93
CA LEU A 87 8.80 -20.10 8.88
C LEU A 87 9.87 -19.08 8.46
N ARG A 88 9.56 -18.28 7.45
CA ARG A 88 10.42 -17.17 7.01
C ARG A 88 10.61 -16.13 8.12
N LEU A 89 9.58 -15.84 8.91
CA LEU A 89 9.67 -14.89 10.01
C LEU A 89 10.66 -15.33 11.10
N VAL A 90 10.72 -16.63 11.41
CA VAL A 90 11.69 -17.19 12.38
C VAL A 90 13.14 -17.08 11.89
N SER A 91 13.34 -17.05 10.57
CA SER A 91 14.66 -17.02 9.95
C SER A 91 15.23 -15.60 9.77
N ILE A 92 14.42 -14.56 10.02
CA ILE A 92 14.77 -13.16 9.77
C ILE A 92 14.92 -12.40 11.08
N GLU A 93 15.84 -11.45 11.13
CA GLU A 93 15.96 -10.51 12.25
C GLU A 93 14.66 -9.70 12.44
N ILE A 94 14.18 -9.63 13.68
CA ILE A 94 12.94 -8.94 14.03
C ILE A 94 13.18 -7.43 14.01
N THR A 95 13.07 -6.85 12.81
CA THR A 95 13.06 -5.39 12.59
C THR A 95 11.66 -4.96 12.13
N VAL A 96 11.30 -3.70 12.38
CA VAL A 96 10.02 -3.13 11.93
C VAL A 96 9.83 -3.31 10.42
N PHE A 97 10.88 -3.08 9.65
CA PHE A 97 10.85 -3.23 8.20
C PHE A 97 10.66 -4.70 7.78
N ASN A 98 11.35 -5.65 8.42
CA ASN A 98 11.19 -7.07 8.12
C ASN A 98 9.79 -7.59 8.47
N LEU A 99 9.23 -7.16 9.61
CA LEU A 99 7.87 -7.47 10.00
C LEU A 99 6.86 -6.93 8.99
N TRP A 100 7.05 -5.68 8.54
CA TRP A 100 6.20 -5.04 7.54
C TRP A 100 6.26 -5.76 6.19
N MET A 101 7.46 -6.09 5.70
CA MET A 101 7.62 -6.86 4.47
C MET A 101 6.94 -8.24 4.57
N GLN A 102 7.08 -8.91 5.72
CA GLN A 102 6.54 -10.24 5.92
C GLN A 102 5.01 -10.23 6.11
N ALA A 103 4.44 -9.14 6.62
CA ALA A 103 3.00 -8.97 6.75
C ALA A 103 2.29 -9.07 5.39
N TRP A 104 2.93 -8.66 4.30
CA TRP A 104 2.39 -8.78 2.94
C TRP A 104 2.26 -10.22 2.44
N LEU A 105 2.86 -11.21 3.11
CA LEU A 105 2.65 -12.64 2.81
C LEU A 105 1.67 -13.27 3.82
N ILE A 106 1.84 -12.98 5.11
CA ILE A 106 1.07 -13.60 6.19
C ILE A 106 -0.36 -13.06 6.25
N VAL A 107 -0.56 -11.74 6.22
CA VAL A 107 -1.90 -11.15 6.38
C VAL A 107 -2.83 -11.57 5.23
N PRO A 108 -2.38 -11.56 3.95
CA PRO A 108 -3.22 -12.03 2.86
C PRO A 108 -3.54 -13.51 2.86
N SER A 109 -2.61 -14.36 3.27
CA SER A 109 -2.87 -15.79 3.40
C SER A 109 -3.84 -16.10 4.55
N ALA A 110 -3.70 -15.44 5.70
CA ALA A 110 -4.58 -15.63 6.86
C ALA A 110 -6.04 -15.18 6.58
N THR A 111 -6.20 -14.03 5.93
CA THR A 111 -7.52 -13.53 5.52
C THR A 111 -8.13 -14.36 4.38
N SER A 112 -7.32 -14.86 3.43
CA SER A 112 -7.76 -15.86 2.44
C SER A 112 -8.34 -17.09 3.13
N LEU A 113 -7.61 -17.64 4.10
CA LEU A 113 -8.03 -18.81 4.88
C LEU A 113 -9.35 -18.54 5.63
N TRP A 114 -9.47 -17.38 6.27
CA TRP A 114 -10.67 -16.99 7.01
C TRP A 114 -11.89 -16.81 6.10
N TRP A 115 -11.75 -16.12 4.98
CA TRP A 115 -12.86 -15.91 4.04
C TRP A 115 -13.27 -17.18 3.30
N LEU A 116 -12.31 -18.02 2.89
CA LEU A 116 -12.60 -19.30 2.24
C LEU A 116 -13.30 -20.29 3.20
N SER A 117 -13.00 -20.23 4.50
CA SER A 117 -13.65 -21.06 5.52
C SER A 117 -15.01 -20.52 5.98
N SER A 118 -15.38 -19.29 5.58
CA SER A 118 -16.65 -18.68 5.96
C SER A 118 -17.87 -19.46 5.43
N ARG A 119 -18.99 -19.38 6.17
CA ARG A 119 -20.23 -20.09 5.82
C ARG A 119 -20.78 -19.71 4.43
N PRO A 120 -20.85 -18.43 4.02
CA PRO A 120 -21.38 -18.04 2.72
C PRO A 120 -20.57 -18.63 1.55
N VAL A 121 -19.24 -18.60 1.65
CA VAL A 121 -18.33 -19.13 0.63
C VAL A 121 -18.39 -20.65 0.59
N SER A 122 -18.39 -21.30 1.75
CA SER A 122 -18.51 -22.75 1.82
C SER A 122 -19.84 -23.27 1.28
N ALA A 123 -20.95 -22.58 1.54
CA ALA A 123 -22.27 -22.93 1.00
C ALA A 123 -22.29 -22.75 -0.53
N TRP A 124 -21.80 -21.61 -1.02
CA TRP A 124 -21.72 -21.29 -2.46
C TRP A 124 -20.84 -22.26 -3.26
N ALA A 125 -19.69 -22.68 -2.71
CA ALA A 125 -18.77 -23.57 -3.42
C ALA A 125 -19.19 -25.06 -3.35
N SER A 126 -20.00 -25.46 -2.37
CA SER A 126 -20.27 -26.89 -2.11
C SER A 126 -21.60 -27.38 -2.67
N ARG A 127 -22.57 -26.49 -2.90
CA ARG A 127 -23.95 -26.87 -3.21
C ARG A 127 -24.65 -25.82 -4.07
N LYS A 128 -25.62 -26.27 -4.88
CA LYS A 128 -26.57 -25.40 -5.58
C LYS A 128 -27.51 -24.72 -4.58
N LEU A 129 -27.42 -23.40 -4.49
CA LEU A 129 -28.23 -22.57 -3.58
C LEU A 129 -29.67 -22.39 -4.09
N SER A 130 -30.65 -22.31 -3.19
CA SER A 130 -32.03 -21.93 -3.54
C SER A 130 -32.10 -20.45 -3.93
N THR A 131 -33.15 -20.05 -4.65
CA THR A 131 -33.41 -18.65 -5.04
C THR A 131 -33.44 -17.71 -3.85
N GLN A 132 -34.17 -18.07 -2.80
CA GLN A 132 -34.24 -17.29 -1.56
C GLN A 132 -32.86 -17.09 -0.91
N ALA A 133 -32.02 -18.12 -0.91
CA ALA A 133 -30.66 -18.02 -0.37
C ALA A 133 -29.77 -17.10 -1.23
N VAL A 134 -29.95 -17.12 -2.54
CA VAL A 134 -29.26 -16.22 -3.48
C VAL A 134 -29.71 -14.78 -3.30
N GLU A 135 -31.01 -14.51 -3.20
CA GLU A 135 -31.57 -13.17 -2.97
C GLU A 135 -31.06 -12.56 -1.67
N TYR A 136 -31.08 -13.34 -0.57
CA TYR A 136 -30.51 -12.92 0.70
C TYR A 136 -29.00 -12.62 0.59
N GLY A 137 -28.26 -13.47 -0.13
CA GLY A 137 -26.84 -13.29 -0.38
C GLY A 137 -26.52 -12.00 -1.15
N LEU A 138 -27.31 -11.67 -2.18
CA LEU A 138 -27.15 -10.44 -2.97
C LEU A 138 -27.46 -9.19 -2.13
N GLN A 139 -28.52 -9.22 -1.32
CA GLN A 139 -28.83 -8.12 -0.40
C GLN A 139 -27.70 -7.91 0.63
N ARG A 140 -27.15 -9.00 1.17
CA ARG A 140 -25.98 -8.97 2.07
C ARG A 140 -24.75 -8.37 1.39
N ASN A 141 -24.47 -8.79 0.16
CA ASN A 141 -23.32 -8.29 -0.60
C ASN A 141 -23.40 -6.78 -0.80
N HIS A 142 -24.57 -6.23 -1.13
CA HIS A 142 -24.76 -4.79 -1.32
C HIS A 142 -24.41 -4.00 -0.05
N GLY A 143 -24.87 -4.45 1.13
CA GLY A 143 -24.57 -3.80 2.41
C GLY A 143 -23.12 -3.97 2.88
N LEU A 144 -22.45 -5.05 2.47
CA LEU A 144 -21.05 -5.32 2.82
C LEU A 144 -20.06 -4.66 1.86
N ASP A 145 -20.40 -4.52 0.58
CA ASP A 145 -19.51 -3.92 -0.43
C ASP A 145 -19.11 -2.48 -0.05
N GLU A 146 -20.08 -1.66 0.36
CA GLU A 146 -19.81 -0.30 0.81
C GLU A 146 -18.90 -0.26 2.04
N LYS A 147 -19.14 -1.15 3.01
CA LYS A 147 -18.33 -1.26 4.24
C LYS A 147 -16.91 -1.73 3.92
N HIS A 148 -16.75 -2.75 3.09
CA HIS A 148 -15.44 -3.26 2.68
C HIS A 148 -14.65 -2.23 1.88
N ARG A 149 -15.30 -1.48 0.98
CA ARG A 149 -14.67 -0.42 0.20
C ARG A 149 -14.15 0.70 1.11
N THR A 150 -14.98 1.19 2.03
CA THR A 150 -14.59 2.25 2.97
C THR A 150 -13.48 1.76 3.91
N PHE A 151 -13.62 0.57 4.46
CA PHE A 151 -12.61 -0.02 5.35
C PHE A 151 -11.26 -0.24 4.62
N GLY A 152 -11.30 -0.80 3.41
CA GLY A 152 -10.10 -1.00 2.58
C GLY A 152 -9.42 0.32 2.21
N ALA A 153 -10.18 1.38 1.93
CA ALA A 153 -9.63 2.71 1.68
C ALA A 153 -8.91 3.26 2.92
N HIS A 154 -9.50 3.15 4.10
CA HIS A 154 -8.88 3.62 5.35
C HIS A 154 -7.61 2.82 5.69
N ILE A 155 -7.63 1.49 5.55
CA ILE A 155 -6.42 0.67 5.75
C ILE A 155 -5.31 1.10 4.80
N THR A 156 -5.64 1.31 3.52
CA THR A 156 -4.66 1.73 2.51
C THR A 156 -4.07 3.09 2.85
N LEU A 157 -4.90 4.07 3.21
CA LEU A 157 -4.44 5.40 3.61
C LEU A 157 -3.56 5.35 4.87
N ILE A 158 -3.98 4.63 5.91
CA ILE A 158 -3.19 4.47 7.14
C ILE A 158 -1.84 3.84 6.83
N HIS A 159 -1.80 2.84 5.94
CA HIS A 159 -0.55 2.21 5.52
C HIS A 159 0.41 3.21 4.87
N PHE A 160 -0.06 4.03 3.93
CA PHE A 160 0.76 5.07 3.29
C PHE A 160 1.19 6.16 4.29
N VAL A 161 0.33 6.54 5.23
CA VAL A 161 0.67 7.48 6.31
C VAL A 161 1.81 6.93 7.15
N ILE A 162 1.74 5.67 7.60
CA ILE A 162 2.80 5.05 8.41
C ILE A 162 4.14 5.06 7.67
N ILE A 163 4.15 4.65 6.40
CA ILE A 163 5.39 4.62 5.59
C ILE A 163 5.98 6.01 5.40
N THR A 164 5.13 7.02 5.18
CA THR A 164 5.56 8.41 4.96
C THR A 164 6.07 9.05 6.25
N LEU A 165 5.46 8.73 7.40
CA LEU A 165 5.86 9.28 8.69
C LEU A 165 7.10 8.61 9.28
N LEU A 166 7.41 7.36 8.92
CA LEU A 166 8.57 6.64 9.44
C LEU A 166 9.89 7.43 9.35
N PRO A 167 10.31 7.98 8.19
CA PRO A 167 11.52 8.78 8.12
C PRO A 167 11.44 10.08 8.95
N LEU A 168 10.25 10.69 9.08
CA LEU A 168 10.07 11.88 9.92
C LEU A 168 10.23 11.56 11.40
N VAL A 169 9.67 10.42 11.85
CA VAL A 169 9.84 9.93 13.22
C VAL A 169 11.31 9.66 13.51
N TRP A 170 12.06 9.11 12.55
CA TRP A 170 13.50 8.91 12.70
C TRP A 170 14.25 10.24 12.82
N ILE A 171 13.94 11.24 11.98
CA ILE A 171 14.56 12.56 12.09
C ILE A 171 14.27 13.20 13.46
N LEU A 172 13.04 13.06 13.97
CA LEU A 172 12.66 13.56 15.29
C LEU A 172 13.40 12.83 16.42
N ASP A 173 13.55 11.51 16.31
CA ASP A 173 14.30 10.69 17.27
C ASP A 173 15.78 11.12 17.33
N ILE A 174 16.42 11.33 16.19
CA ILE A 174 17.79 11.87 16.11
C ILE A 174 17.87 13.27 16.72
N ALA A 175 16.91 14.14 16.40
CA ALA A 175 16.88 15.52 16.92
C ALA A 175 16.73 15.57 18.45
N LEU A 176 16.12 14.54 19.05
CA LEU A 176 15.94 14.40 20.49
C LEU A 176 17.00 13.50 21.15
N SER A 177 17.93 12.92 20.38
CA SER A 177 18.95 12.03 20.92
C SER A 177 20.23 12.78 21.33
N PRO A 178 20.93 12.35 22.40
CA PRO A 178 22.17 12.99 22.83
C PRO A 178 23.34 12.70 21.89
N GLY A 179 24.19 13.70 21.71
CA GLY A 179 25.37 13.60 20.84
C GLY A 179 25.03 13.37 19.37
N ASN A 180 25.89 12.63 18.66
CA ASN A 180 25.69 12.27 17.26
C ASN A 180 25.15 10.83 17.16
N ALA A 181 23.86 10.66 17.42
CA ALA A 181 23.18 9.36 17.41
C ALA A 181 22.86 8.83 15.99
N LEU A 182 23.82 8.90 15.08
CA LEU A 182 23.70 8.30 13.74
C LEU A 182 23.84 6.77 13.86
N GLY A 183 22.78 6.10 14.31
CA GLY A 183 22.72 4.63 14.40
C GLY A 183 22.15 4.03 15.70
N GLY A 184 21.58 4.85 16.60
CA GLY A 184 20.89 4.35 17.81
C GLY A 184 19.53 3.72 17.50
N THR A 185 18.96 2.99 18.48
CA THR A 185 17.57 2.52 18.39
C THR A 185 16.60 3.61 18.81
N ILE A 186 15.42 3.65 18.16
CA ILE A 186 14.40 4.67 18.43
C ILE A 186 14.02 4.63 19.92
N GLY A 187 14.13 5.77 20.60
CA GLY A 187 13.71 5.95 21.99
C GLY A 187 14.72 5.56 23.07
N ASP A 188 16.00 5.36 22.74
CA ASP A 188 17.02 4.98 23.73
C ASP A 188 17.29 6.06 24.78
N SER A 189 17.29 7.34 24.38
CA SER A 189 17.52 8.47 25.28
C SER A 189 17.01 9.77 24.67
N PHE A 190 16.46 10.65 25.52
CA PHE A 190 15.85 11.92 25.11
C PHE A 190 16.58 13.11 25.76
N THR A 191 16.95 14.11 24.95
CA THR A 191 17.55 15.38 25.35
C THR A 191 17.02 16.53 24.49
N GLY A 192 16.96 17.72 25.08
CA GLY A 192 16.65 18.97 24.39
C GLY A 192 17.88 19.79 24.00
N GLU A 193 19.10 19.24 24.16
CA GLU A 193 20.37 19.96 23.96
C GLU A 193 20.48 20.60 22.56
N HIS A 194 20.13 19.85 21.51
CA HIS A 194 20.19 20.36 20.13
C HIS A 194 19.24 21.54 19.93
N PHE A 195 18.03 21.46 20.50
CA PHE A 195 17.05 22.55 20.43
C PHE A 195 17.50 23.76 21.24
N SER A 196 18.01 23.60 22.46
CA SER A 196 18.48 24.73 23.26
C SER A 196 19.67 25.43 22.60
N LYS A 197 20.59 24.68 22.01
CA LYS A 197 21.76 25.20 21.28
C LYS A 197 21.36 25.96 20.01
N ILE A 198 20.39 25.47 19.25
CA ILE A 198 19.91 26.13 18.03
C ILE A 198 19.07 27.36 18.36
N LEU A 199 18.11 27.24 19.28
CA LEU A 199 17.20 28.34 19.63
C LEU A 199 17.90 29.48 20.37
N GLY A 200 18.97 29.17 21.11
CA GLY A 200 19.83 30.17 21.76
C GLY A 200 20.85 30.82 20.83
N SER A 201 20.95 30.41 19.56
CA SER A 201 21.86 30.98 18.58
C SER A 201 21.19 32.10 17.77
N ASP A 202 21.75 33.31 17.79
CA ASP A 202 21.28 34.43 16.97
C ASP A 202 21.38 34.16 15.46
N SER A 203 22.34 33.32 15.06
CA SER A 203 22.53 32.94 13.65
C SER A 203 21.34 32.13 13.12
N PHE A 204 20.73 31.29 13.95
CA PHE A 204 19.59 30.47 13.54
C PHE A 204 18.38 31.32 13.14
N TRP A 205 18.03 32.31 13.96
CA TRP A 205 16.92 33.23 13.68
C TRP A 205 17.17 34.04 12.40
N THR A 206 18.41 34.49 12.20
CA THR A 206 18.80 35.19 10.98
C THR A 206 18.62 34.31 9.74
N TRP A 207 19.07 33.04 9.77
CA TRP A 207 18.92 32.11 8.66
C TRP A 207 17.44 31.74 8.40
N MET A 208 16.66 31.55 9.45
CA MET A 208 15.23 31.26 9.35
C MET A 208 14.49 32.44 8.69
N THR A 209 14.70 33.66 9.17
CA THR A 209 14.05 34.86 8.63
C THR A 209 14.46 35.11 7.19
N ASN A 210 15.74 34.97 6.85
CA ASN A 210 16.21 35.10 5.46
C ASN A 210 15.52 34.08 4.54
N SER A 211 15.43 32.81 4.97
CA SER A 211 14.78 31.75 4.21
C SER A 211 13.27 32.01 4.04
N LEU A 212 12.61 32.55 5.07
CA LEU A 212 11.20 32.90 5.03
C LEU A 212 10.93 34.07 4.05
N ILE A 213 11.76 35.11 4.10
CA ILE A 213 11.64 36.26 3.20
C ILE A 213 11.87 35.82 1.74
N VAL A 214 12.91 35.03 1.48
CA VAL A 214 13.22 34.56 0.14
C VAL A 214 12.12 33.63 -0.39
N SER A 215 11.64 32.66 0.39
CA SER A 215 10.60 31.72 -0.05
C SER A 215 9.26 32.40 -0.31
N ILE A 216 8.83 33.32 0.57
CA ILE A 216 7.59 34.09 0.36
C ILE A 216 7.74 35.03 -0.83
N GLY A 217 8.86 35.77 -0.90
CA GLY A 217 9.11 36.72 -1.98
C GLY A 217 9.12 36.05 -3.36
N THR A 218 9.84 34.93 -3.48
CA THR A 218 9.89 34.12 -4.71
C THR A 218 8.52 33.53 -5.07
N CYS A 219 7.76 33.03 -4.09
CA CYS A 219 6.40 32.52 -4.32
C CYS A 219 5.48 33.62 -4.86
N LEU A 220 5.44 34.80 -4.22
CA LEU A 220 4.58 35.91 -4.63
C LEU A 220 4.94 36.45 -6.01
N LEU A 221 6.23 36.69 -6.27
CA LEU A 221 6.70 37.13 -7.58
C LEU A 221 6.42 36.08 -8.66
N GLY A 222 6.69 34.81 -8.35
CA GLY A 222 6.42 33.68 -9.22
C GLY A 222 4.94 33.60 -9.60
N LEU A 223 4.02 33.68 -8.63
CA LEU A 223 2.58 33.68 -8.87
C LEU A 223 2.12 34.90 -9.67
N THR A 224 2.66 36.08 -9.37
CA THR A 224 2.30 37.34 -10.06
C THR A 224 2.62 37.26 -11.56
N ILE A 225 3.69 36.56 -11.94
CA ILE A 225 4.07 36.36 -13.34
C ILE A 225 3.36 35.13 -13.94
N ALA A 226 3.31 34.02 -13.20
CA ALA A 226 2.79 32.74 -13.69
C ALA A 226 1.27 32.76 -13.92
N ILE A 227 0.49 33.47 -13.09
CA ILE A 227 -0.98 33.52 -13.23
C ILE A 227 -1.38 34.22 -14.54
N PRO A 228 -0.92 35.44 -14.87
CA PRO A 228 -1.24 36.08 -16.14
C PRO A 228 -0.68 35.32 -17.35
N ALA A 229 0.54 34.80 -17.27
CA ALA A 229 1.12 34.00 -18.34
C ALA A 229 0.29 32.73 -18.60
N GLY A 230 -0.03 31.98 -17.55
CA GLY A 230 -0.87 30.78 -17.64
C GLY A 230 -2.26 31.10 -18.18
N TYR A 231 -2.87 32.22 -17.78
CA TYR A 231 -4.13 32.69 -18.32
C TYR A 231 -4.03 32.97 -19.83
N ALA A 232 -2.98 33.66 -20.26
CA ALA A 232 -2.79 33.99 -21.67
C ALA A 232 -2.62 32.75 -22.54
N PHE A 233 -1.78 31.80 -22.12
CA PHE A 233 -1.60 30.51 -22.81
C PHE A 233 -2.86 29.64 -22.79
N SER A 234 -3.69 29.73 -21.75
CA SER A 234 -4.93 28.96 -21.64
C SER A 234 -6.07 29.50 -22.50
N ARG A 235 -6.23 30.83 -22.56
CA ARG A 235 -7.42 31.48 -23.15
C ARG A 235 -7.21 32.11 -24.51
N TYR A 236 -6.03 32.65 -24.81
CA TYR A 236 -5.79 33.34 -26.07
C TYR A 236 -5.11 32.42 -27.10
N LYS A 237 -5.53 32.58 -28.36
CA LYS A 237 -4.88 31.97 -29.52
C LYS A 237 -4.05 33.04 -30.22
N PHE A 238 -2.74 33.04 -29.97
CA PHE A 238 -1.79 33.98 -30.56
C PHE A 238 -0.73 33.23 -31.38
N THR A 239 -0.14 33.91 -32.35
CA THR A 239 0.89 33.34 -33.22
C THR A 239 2.14 32.97 -32.41
N GLY A 240 2.62 31.73 -32.56
CA GLY A 240 3.79 31.23 -31.83
C GLY A 240 3.52 30.60 -30.47
N ARG A 241 2.25 30.56 -30.01
CA ARG A 241 1.84 29.99 -28.72
C ARG A 241 2.45 28.62 -28.41
N ASP A 242 2.32 27.66 -29.32
CA ASP A 242 2.75 26.28 -29.06
C ASP A 242 4.28 26.15 -29.07
N VAL A 243 4.96 26.94 -29.91
CA VAL A 243 6.44 27.00 -29.95
C VAL A 243 6.98 27.61 -28.65
N SER A 244 6.38 28.71 -28.17
CA SER A 244 6.77 29.34 -26.91
C SER A 244 6.53 28.44 -25.71
N MET A 245 5.40 27.71 -25.67
CA MET A 245 5.12 26.75 -24.60
C MET A 245 6.13 25.59 -24.61
N PHE A 246 6.44 25.06 -25.79
CA PHE A 246 7.45 24.00 -25.93
C PHE A 246 8.84 24.48 -25.50
N ALA A 247 9.25 25.69 -25.91
CA ALA A 247 10.52 26.29 -25.49
C ALA A 247 10.59 26.48 -23.97
N PHE A 248 9.50 26.93 -23.34
CA PHE A 248 9.43 27.06 -21.88
C PHE A 248 9.63 25.72 -21.16
N LEU A 249 9.01 24.65 -21.64
CA LEU A 249 9.22 23.30 -21.10
C LEU A 249 10.66 22.82 -21.29
N LEU A 250 11.27 23.07 -22.46
CA LEU A 250 12.66 22.71 -22.72
C LEU A 250 13.63 23.39 -21.73
N VAL A 251 13.42 24.67 -21.43
CA VAL A 251 14.27 25.39 -20.47
C VAL A 251 14.15 24.79 -19.07
N GLN A 252 12.98 24.32 -18.65
CA GLN A 252 12.80 23.66 -17.35
C GLN A 252 13.43 22.26 -17.27
N MET A 253 13.67 21.61 -18.41
CA MET A 253 14.32 20.29 -18.47
C MET A 253 15.84 20.37 -18.56
N PHE A 254 16.40 21.55 -18.83
CA PHE A 254 17.83 21.75 -18.89
C PHE A 254 18.42 21.76 -17.46
N PRO A 255 19.45 20.96 -17.18
CA PRO A 255 20.05 20.85 -15.85
C PRO A 255 20.81 22.11 -15.42
#